data_AF-A0A7S2QAI6-F1
#
_entry.id   AF-A0A7S2QAI6-F1
#
_cell.length_a   1.000
_cell.length_b   1.000
_cell.length_c   1.000
_cell.angle_alpha   90.00
_cell.angle_beta   90.00
_cell.angle_gamma   90.00
#
_symmetry.space_group_name_H-M   'P 1'
#
loop_
_entity.id
_entity.type
_entity.pdbx_description
1 polymer ?
#
loop_
_entity_poly.entity_id
_entity_poly.type
_entity_poly.pdbx_seq_one_letter_code
_entity_poly.pdbx_strand_id
1 'polypeptide(L)'
;MAAVHSEANQAQAHVEDMPDIDMWDPSVPAAVVQAWLSSLAPPRPEQMAQWAEETDYSDKYCDEVFEYRRVTVPVPMVRIFPLGRCMTEEEWRSFGITMSRGWEHYDNHLPERHVLLFRRVLGTDPKTGLAPPDMAEKAALRLRYIAELEHQRQLLLREKSARQEDADMF
;
A
#
# COMPACT_ATOMS: atom_id res chain seq x y z
N MET A 1 36.53 -36.17 -24.55
CA MET A 1 35.24 -36.87 -24.33
C MET A 1 35.04 -36.92 -22.82
N ALA A 2 34.33 -35.94 -22.26
CA ALA A 2 32.89 -36.01 -21.94
C ALA A 2 32.65 -36.95 -20.74
N ALA A 3 31.99 -36.57 -19.64
CA ALA A 3 31.36 -35.31 -19.24
C ALA A 3 31.29 -35.30 -17.71
N VAL A 4 31.52 -34.14 -17.11
CA VAL A 4 31.19 -33.87 -15.70
C VAL A 4 29.72 -33.48 -15.68
N HIS A 5 28.86 -34.29 -15.07
CA HIS A 5 27.46 -33.99 -14.79
C HIS A 5 27.34 -34.03 -13.26
N SER A 6 27.22 -32.88 -12.61
CA SER A 6 25.93 -32.25 -12.29
C SER A 6 25.40 -32.73 -10.94
N GLU A 7 26.00 -32.23 -9.85
CA GLU A 7 25.39 -32.18 -8.52
C GLU A 7 25.15 -30.72 -8.11
N ALA A 8 24.53 -29.97 -9.02
CA ALA A 8 23.96 -28.66 -8.71
C ALA A 8 22.43 -28.82 -8.61
N ASN A 9 21.96 -29.54 -7.59
CA ASN A 9 20.52 -29.59 -7.31
C ASN A 9 20.21 -29.74 -5.81
N GLN A 10 20.81 -28.86 -5.00
CA GLN A 10 20.42 -28.65 -3.60
C GLN A 10 20.32 -27.13 -3.33
N ALA A 11 19.33 -26.48 -3.92
CA ALA A 11 18.85 -25.16 -3.50
C ALA A 11 17.43 -24.88 -4.04
N GLN A 12 16.54 -25.86 -3.96
CA GLN A 12 15.10 -25.58 -3.96
C GLN A 12 14.61 -25.80 -2.53
N ALA A 13 14.81 -24.78 -1.70
CA ALA A 13 14.04 -24.68 -0.47
C ALA A 13 12.58 -24.51 -0.89
N HIS A 14 11.78 -25.55 -0.64
CA HIS A 14 10.34 -25.55 -0.81
C HIS A 14 9.75 -24.33 -0.09
N VAL A 15 9.05 -23.49 -0.85
CA VAL A 15 8.28 -22.33 -0.35
C VAL A 15 7.00 -22.78 0.40
N GLU A 16 6.80 -24.09 0.56
CA GLU A 16 5.50 -24.69 0.92
C GLU A 16 5.32 -25.01 2.42
N ASP A 17 6.35 -24.89 3.26
CA ASP A 17 6.23 -25.07 4.73
C ASP A 17 6.34 -23.72 5.46
N MET A 18 5.48 -22.77 5.09
CA MET A 18 5.28 -21.56 5.89
C MET A 18 3.93 -21.64 6.61
N PRO A 19 3.87 -21.36 7.93
CA PRO A 19 2.59 -21.28 8.61
C PRO A 19 1.71 -20.22 7.94
N ASP A 20 0.42 -20.52 7.77
CA ASP A 20 -0.63 -19.55 7.46
C ASP A 20 -0.73 -18.54 8.62
N ILE A 21 0.27 -17.67 8.74
CA ILE A 21 0.22 -16.51 9.63
C ILE A 21 -0.73 -15.55 8.94
N ASP A 22 -1.95 -15.48 9.48
CA ASP A 22 -2.83 -14.37 9.18
C ASP A 22 -2.16 -13.10 9.70
N MET A 23 -1.48 -12.37 8.82
CA MET A 23 -0.85 -11.08 9.14
C MET A 23 -1.87 -10.05 9.68
N TRP A 24 -3.16 -10.37 9.57
CA TRP A 24 -4.28 -9.59 10.03
C TRP A 24 -4.78 -9.97 11.44
N ASP A 25 -4.25 -11.04 12.04
CA ASP A 25 -4.58 -11.40 13.41
C ASP A 25 -3.93 -10.40 14.39
N PRO A 26 -4.73 -9.61 15.14
CA PRO A 26 -4.22 -8.62 16.10
C PRO A 26 -3.46 -9.25 17.27
N SER A 27 -3.52 -10.58 17.45
CA SER A 27 -2.74 -11.31 18.44
C SER A 27 -1.28 -11.55 18.02
N VAL A 28 -0.94 -11.38 16.73
CA VAL A 28 0.42 -11.58 16.22
C VAL A 28 1.29 -10.38 16.59
N PRO A 29 2.39 -10.57 17.35
CA PRO A 29 3.26 -9.47 17.74
C PRO A 29 3.89 -8.78 16.52
N ALA A 30 4.01 -7.45 16.55
CA ALA A 30 4.62 -6.68 15.46
C ALA A 30 6.05 -7.17 15.11
N ALA A 31 6.81 -7.67 16.08
CA ALA A 31 8.13 -8.25 15.85
C ALA A 31 8.09 -9.52 14.98
N VAL A 32 7.05 -10.34 15.11
CA VAL A 32 6.84 -11.55 14.29
C VAL A 32 6.48 -11.14 12.87
N VAL A 33 5.61 -10.15 12.70
CA VAL A 33 5.26 -9.58 11.39
C VAL A 33 6.51 -9.00 10.70
N GLN A 34 7.35 -8.26 11.43
CA GLN A 34 8.59 -7.67 10.91
C GLN A 34 9.63 -8.74 10.52
N ALA A 35 9.82 -9.77 11.36
CA ALA A 35 10.70 -10.89 11.05
C ALA A 35 10.22 -11.65 9.80
N TRP A 36 8.90 -11.85 9.66
CA TRP A 36 8.31 -12.47 8.48
C TRP A 36 8.53 -11.62 7.21
N LEU A 37 8.22 -10.32 7.25
CA LEU A 37 8.49 -9.40 6.13
C LEU A 37 9.96 -9.41 5.71
N SER A 38 10.87 -9.44 6.70
CA SER A 38 12.32 -9.48 6.46
C SER A 38 12.80 -10.82 5.88
N SER A 39 12.02 -11.90 6.03
CA SER A 39 12.31 -13.21 5.47
C SER A 39 11.82 -13.36 4.02
N LEU A 40 10.97 -12.45 3.53
CA LEU A 40 10.50 -12.47 2.15
C LEU A 40 11.69 -12.20 1.23
N ALA A 41 12.00 -13.17 0.37
CA ALA A 41 12.97 -12.95 -0.70
C ALA A 41 12.48 -11.79 -1.59
N PRO A 42 13.39 -10.90 -2.06
CA PRO A 42 13.01 -9.85 -2.99
C PRO A 42 12.39 -10.47 -4.25
N PRO A 43 11.34 -9.87 -4.83
CA PRO A 43 10.70 -10.41 -6.01
C PRO A 43 11.69 -10.44 -7.18
N ARG A 44 11.66 -11.55 -7.93
CA ARG A 44 12.49 -11.67 -9.14
C ARG A 44 12.00 -10.68 -10.21
N PRO A 45 12.88 -10.17 -11.09
CA PRO A 45 12.47 -9.24 -12.16
C PRO A 45 11.32 -9.76 -13.03
N GLU A 46 11.32 -11.07 -13.35
CA GLU A 46 10.25 -11.73 -14.10
C GLU A 46 8.90 -11.69 -13.37
N GLN A 47 8.93 -11.91 -12.06
CA GLN A 47 7.73 -11.87 -11.21
C GLN A 47 7.18 -10.45 -11.10
N MET A 48 8.05 -9.44 -11.03
CA MET A 48 7.63 -8.05 -11.07
C MET A 48 7.00 -7.67 -12.42
N ALA A 49 7.55 -8.16 -13.53
CA ALA A 49 6.99 -7.95 -14.86
C ALA A 49 5.59 -8.59 -14.99
N GLN A 50 5.44 -9.83 -14.52
CA GLN A 50 4.15 -10.51 -14.46
C GLN A 50 3.13 -9.71 -13.62
N TRP A 51 3.52 -9.26 -12.43
CA TRP A 51 2.61 -8.46 -11.61
C TRP A 51 2.22 -7.12 -12.24
N ALA A 52 3.14 -6.49 -12.97
CA ALA A 52 2.86 -5.26 -13.70
C ALA A 52 1.81 -5.49 -14.82
N GLU A 53 1.84 -6.65 -15.48
CA GLU A 53 0.85 -7.03 -16.49
C GLU A 53 -0.52 -7.37 -15.88
N GLU A 54 -0.55 -8.00 -14.70
CA GLU A 54 -1.77 -8.33 -13.97
C GLU A 54 -2.38 -7.13 -13.20
N THR A 55 -1.65 -6.03 -13.08
CA THR A 55 -2.12 -4.82 -12.37
C THR A 55 -3.18 -4.09 -13.20
N ASP A 56 -4.38 -3.94 -12.62
CA ASP A 56 -5.51 -3.25 -13.23
C ASP A 56 -5.62 -1.79 -12.77
N TYR A 57 -5.98 -0.90 -13.70
CA TYR A 57 -6.10 0.53 -13.45
C TYR A 57 -7.53 0.96 -13.75
N SER A 58 -8.25 1.46 -12.75
CA SER A 58 -9.61 1.93 -12.98
C SER A 58 -9.68 3.19 -13.85
N ASP A 59 -10.88 3.45 -14.36
CA ASP A 59 -11.24 4.76 -14.86
C ASP A 59 -11.01 5.84 -13.79
N LYS A 60 -10.73 7.04 -14.29
CA LYS A 60 -10.57 8.22 -13.45
C LYS A 60 -11.94 8.82 -13.14
N TYR A 61 -12.08 9.31 -11.93
CA TYR A 61 -13.22 10.11 -11.51
C TYR A 61 -12.72 11.33 -10.74
N CYS A 62 -13.49 12.41 -10.75
CA CYS A 62 -13.06 13.68 -10.20
C CYS A 62 -14.12 14.23 -9.25
N ASP A 63 -13.65 14.93 -8.21
CA ASP A 63 -14.46 15.92 -7.51
C ASP A 63 -14.01 17.32 -7.91
N GLU A 64 -14.37 18.33 -7.12
CA GLU A 64 -14.02 19.73 -7.36
C GLU A 64 -12.52 20.06 -7.16
N VAL A 65 -11.75 19.17 -6.54
CA VAL A 65 -10.37 19.41 -6.07
C VAL A 65 -9.37 18.38 -6.59
N PHE A 66 -9.77 17.11 -6.65
CA PHE A 66 -8.90 15.98 -6.95
C PHE A 66 -9.46 15.13 -8.10
N GLU A 67 -8.54 14.55 -8.86
CA GLU A 67 -8.77 13.38 -9.72
C GLU A 67 -8.32 12.13 -8.95
N TYR A 68 -9.13 11.08 -9.01
CA TYR A 68 -8.97 9.83 -8.28
C TYR A 68 -8.90 8.64 -9.23
N ARG A 69 -8.25 7.57 -8.76
CA ARG A 69 -8.20 6.26 -9.42
C ARG A 69 -7.90 5.19 -8.38
N ARG A 70 -8.46 3.98 -8.56
CA ARG A 70 -7.98 2.80 -7.86
C ARG A 70 -7.04 1.99 -8.76
N VAL A 71 -6.05 1.37 -8.14
CA VAL A 71 -5.15 0.41 -8.79
C VAL A 71 -5.30 -0.91 -8.07
N THR A 72 -5.70 -1.95 -8.78
CA THR A 72 -5.85 -3.30 -8.22
C THR A 72 -4.62 -4.10 -8.60
N VAL A 73 -3.84 -4.50 -7.60
CA VAL A 73 -2.62 -5.30 -7.79
C VAL A 73 -2.86 -6.77 -7.48
N PRO A 74 -2.00 -7.69 -7.95
CA PRO A 74 -2.05 -9.09 -7.53
C PRO A 74 -1.89 -9.25 -6.02
N VAL A 75 -2.69 -10.14 -5.42
CA VAL A 75 -2.65 -10.39 -3.96
C VAL A 75 -1.24 -10.73 -3.43
N PRO A 76 -0.39 -11.52 -4.13
CA PRO A 76 0.97 -11.79 -3.67
C PRO A 76 1.85 -10.54 -3.54
N MET A 77 1.59 -9.50 -4.33
CA MET A 77 2.33 -8.24 -4.32
C MET A 77 2.09 -7.44 -3.04
N VAL A 78 0.96 -7.63 -2.37
CA VAL A 78 0.63 -6.94 -1.12
C VAL A 78 1.65 -7.24 -0.01
N ARG A 79 2.26 -8.42 -0.04
CA ARG A 79 3.21 -8.90 0.99
C ARG A 79 4.48 -8.05 1.08
N ILE A 80 4.85 -7.37 -0.01
CA ILE A 80 6.06 -6.54 -0.07
C ILE A 80 5.77 -5.05 0.15
N PHE A 81 4.51 -4.67 0.33
CA PHE A 81 4.13 -3.30 0.61
C PHE A 81 4.36 -2.94 2.09
N PRO A 82 4.65 -1.67 2.39
CA PRO A 82 4.75 -1.23 3.77
C PRO A 82 3.43 -1.44 4.52
N LEU A 83 3.51 -1.95 5.75
CA LEU A 83 2.34 -2.13 6.60
C LEU A 83 1.99 -0.84 7.34
N GLY A 84 0.70 -0.52 7.41
CA GLY A 84 0.19 0.55 8.28
C GLY A 84 0.42 1.98 7.76
N ARG A 85 0.93 2.15 6.53
CA ARG A 85 1.12 3.47 5.92
C ARG A 85 0.96 3.44 4.41
N CYS A 86 0.71 4.60 3.82
CA CYS A 86 0.75 4.80 2.39
C CYS A 86 2.19 4.77 1.84
N MET A 87 2.29 4.58 0.52
CA MET A 87 3.55 4.51 -0.22
C MET A 87 3.90 5.86 -0.85
N THR A 88 5.19 6.19 -0.89
CA THR A 88 5.68 7.35 -1.65
C THR A 88 5.67 7.07 -3.15
N GLU A 89 5.81 8.12 -3.98
CA GLU A 89 5.91 7.97 -5.44
C GLU A 89 7.03 7.03 -5.88
N GLU A 90 8.18 7.10 -5.23
CA GLU A 90 9.31 6.23 -5.53
C GLU A 90 9.03 4.78 -5.15
N GLU A 91 8.38 4.54 -4.00
CA GLU A 91 8.07 3.19 -3.52
C GLU A 91 7.12 2.46 -4.47
N TRP A 92 5.96 3.04 -4.79
CA TRP A 92 4.99 2.35 -5.65
C TRP A 92 5.48 2.19 -7.08
N ARG A 93 6.30 3.12 -7.59
CA ARG A 93 6.97 2.96 -8.90
C ARG A 93 7.97 1.82 -8.90
N SER A 94 8.72 1.65 -7.80
CA SER A 94 9.68 0.55 -7.69
C SER A 94 9.02 -0.82 -7.72
N PHE A 95 7.75 -0.91 -7.31
CA PHE A 95 6.95 -2.13 -7.42
C PHE A 95 6.33 -2.36 -8.82
N GLY A 96 6.58 -1.48 -9.79
CA GLY A 96 6.08 -1.65 -11.17
C GLY A 96 4.73 -0.98 -11.46
N ILE A 97 4.14 -0.29 -10.49
CA ILE A 97 2.93 0.51 -10.72
C ILE A 97 3.32 1.73 -11.57
N THR A 98 2.64 1.91 -12.70
CA THR A 98 3.05 2.91 -13.70
C THR A 98 1.90 3.87 -14.01
N MET A 99 2.08 5.14 -13.66
CA MET A 99 1.14 6.22 -13.94
C MET A 99 1.88 7.52 -14.28
N SER A 100 1.15 8.53 -14.76
CA SER A 100 1.65 9.90 -14.92
C SER A 100 2.18 10.49 -13.61
N ARG A 101 2.79 11.67 -13.63
CA ARG A 101 3.23 12.32 -12.39
C ARG A 101 2.09 12.92 -11.59
N GLY A 102 2.35 13.15 -10.30
CA GLY A 102 1.47 13.86 -9.37
C GLY A 102 0.47 13.00 -8.61
N TRP A 103 0.47 11.67 -8.80
CA TRP A 103 -0.37 10.75 -8.05
C TRP A 103 0.18 10.48 -6.64
N GLU A 104 -0.68 10.60 -5.65
CA GLU A 104 -0.44 10.31 -4.24
C GLU A 104 -1.27 9.09 -3.82
N HIS A 105 -0.63 8.10 -3.21
CA HIS A 105 -1.31 7.02 -2.49
C HIS A 105 -1.79 7.60 -1.15
N TYR A 106 -3.10 7.77 -0.99
CA TYR A 106 -3.61 8.63 0.11
C TYR A 106 -4.37 7.89 1.20
N ASP A 107 -4.69 6.61 1.01
CA ASP A 107 -5.41 5.82 2.00
C ASP A 107 -4.92 4.37 2.00
N ASN A 108 -4.68 3.83 3.19
CA ASN A 108 -4.28 2.45 3.42
C ASN A 108 -5.49 1.66 3.94
N HIS A 109 -6.30 1.16 3.00
CA HIS A 109 -7.48 0.38 3.33
C HIS A 109 -7.11 -1.07 3.67
N LEU A 110 -7.24 -1.41 4.95
CA LEU A 110 -6.75 -2.67 5.48
C LEU A 110 -7.51 -3.93 5.03
N PRO A 111 -8.86 -3.93 4.94
CA PRO A 111 -9.60 -5.10 4.45
C PRO A 111 -9.26 -5.51 3.01
N GLU A 112 -8.96 -4.55 2.13
CA GLU A 112 -8.70 -4.79 0.71
C GLU A 112 -7.35 -4.18 0.28
N ARG A 113 -6.25 -4.59 0.91
CA ARG A 113 -4.90 -4.04 0.65
C ARG A 113 -4.40 -4.16 -0.79
N HIS A 114 -4.98 -5.07 -1.58
CA HIS A 114 -4.67 -5.22 -2.99
C HIS A 114 -5.33 -4.14 -3.86
N VAL A 115 -6.23 -3.34 -3.29
CA VAL A 115 -6.84 -2.17 -3.93
C VAL A 115 -6.20 -0.92 -3.35
N LEU A 116 -5.37 -0.26 -4.16
CA LEU A 116 -4.64 0.94 -3.79
C LEU A 116 -5.39 2.18 -4.27
N LEU A 117 -5.56 3.17 -3.38
CA LEU A 117 -6.31 4.39 -3.66
C LEU A 117 -5.35 5.55 -3.94
N PHE A 118 -5.46 6.11 -5.14
CA PHE A 118 -4.65 7.22 -5.59
C PHE A 118 -5.49 8.47 -5.85
N ARG A 119 -4.93 9.63 -5.52
CA ARG A 119 -5.48 10.94 -5.87
C ARG A 119 -4.39 11.84 -6.43
N ARG A 120 -4.77 12.84 -7.21
CA ARG A 120 -3.90 13.96 -7.58
C ARG A 120 -4.71 15.23 -7.73
N VAL A 121 -4.10 16.39 -7.56
CA VAL A 121 -4.80 17.67 -7.70
C VAL A 121 -5.34 17.80 -9.13
N LEU A 122 -6.59 18.22 -9.26
CA LEU A 122 -7.22 18.39 -10.57
C LEU A 122 -6.44 19.44 -11.40
N GLY A 123 -6.21 19.13 -12.67
CA GLY A 123 -5.42 19.97 -13.58
C GLY A 123 -3.89 19.79 -13.48
N THR A 124 -3.41 18.85 -12.66
CA THR A 124 -1.97 18.53 -12.58
C THR A 124 -1.40 18.10 -13.93
N ASP A 125 -0.28 18.72 -14.34
CA ASP A 125 0.42 18.35 -15.56
C ASP A 125 1.01 16.93 -15.44
N PRO A 126 0.64 16.00 -16.34
CA PRO A 126 1.09 14.61 -16.26
C PRO A 126 2.60 14.42 -16.42
N LYS A 127 3.32 15.39 -17.00
CA LYS A 127 4.77 15.32 -17.24
C LYS A 127 5.59 15.94 -16.12
N THR A 128 5.15 17.05 -15.55
CA THR A 128 5.87 17.77 -14.49
C THR A 128 5.39 17.39 -13.09
N GLY A 129 4.13 16.95 -12.95
CA GLY A 129 3.50 16.68 -11.66
C GLY A 129 3.08 17.94 -10.91
N LEU A 130 3.17 19.12 -11.55
CA LEU A 130 2.82 20.40 -10.93
C LEU A 130 1.34 20.68 -11.11
N ALA A 131 0.69 21.04 -10.00
CA ALA A 131 -0.69 21.50 -9.98
C ALA A 131 -0.76 23.02 -10.27
N PRO A 132 -1.85 23.50 -10.90
CA PRO A 132 -2.14 24.93 -10.99
C PRO A 132 -2.18 25.57 -9.58
N PRO A 133 -1.64 26.79 -9.38
CA PRO A 133 -1.53 27.40 -8.05
C PRO A 133 -2.87 27.54 -7.31
N ASP A 134 -3.93 27.89 -8.03
CA ASP A 134 -5.30 28.02 -7.50
C ASP A 134 -5.87 26.67 -7.04
N MET A 135 -5.58 25.60 -7.79
CA MET A 135 -5.99 24.25 -7.43
C MET A 135 -5.15 23.67 -6.29
N ALA A 136 -3.86 24.01 -6.24
CA ALA A 136 -2.98 23.64 -5.14
C ALA A 136 -3.43 24.25 -3.80
N GLU A 137 -3.89 25.51 -3.81
CA GLU A 137 -4.45 26.16 -2.62
C GLU A 137 -5.74 25.47 -2.15
N LYS A 138 -6.66 25.19 -3.07
CA LYS A 138 -7.89 24.42 -2.75
C LYS A 138 -7.58 23.04 -2.19
N ALA A 139 -6.61 22.34 -2.77
CA ALA A 139 -6.14 21.06 -2.27
C ALA A 139 -5.57 21.18 -0.85
N ALA A 140 -4.74 22.19 -0.57
CA ALA A 140 -4.20 22.42 0.75
C ALA A 140 -5.29 22.67 1.80
N LEU A 141 -6.32 23.45 1.47
CA LEU A 141 -7.48 23.66 2.35
C LEU A 141 -8.26 22.36 2.59
N ARG A 142 -8.49 21.56 1.55
CA ARG A 142 -9.18 20.27 1.66
C ARG A 142 -8.40 19.29 2.53
N LEU A 143 -7.08 19.22 2.39
CA LEU A 143 -6.23 18.35 3.20
C LEU A 143 -6.22 18.74 4.68
N ARG A 144 -6.17 20.04 4.99
CA ARG A 144 -6.32 20.54 6.37
C ARG A 144 -7.64 20.13 6.98
N TYR A 145 -8.72 20.23 6.21
CA TYR A 145 -10.04 19.82 6.65
C TYR A 145 -10.14 18.31 6.91
N ILE A 146 -9.58 17.48 6.03
CA ILE A 146 -9.51 16.02 6.22
C ILE A 146 -8.74 15.68 7.50
N ALA A 147 -7.56 16.30 7.70
CA ALA A 147 -6.73 16.07 8.87
C ALA A 147 -7.45 16.44 10.19
N GLU A 148 -8.19 17.55 10.19
CA GLU A 148 -9.01 17.96 11.34
C GLU A 148 -10.10 16.92 11.66
N LEU A 149 -10.81 16.44 10.65
CA LEU A 149 -11.83 15.40 10.83
C LEU A 149 -11.24 14.09 11.35
N GLU A 150 -10.08 13.68 10.83
CA GLU A 150 -9.36 12.51 11.30
C GLU A 150 -8.93 12.66 12.76
N HIS A 151 -8.43 13.83 13.14
CA HIS A 151 -8.05 14.14 14.52
C HIS A 151 -9.25 14.06 15.46
N GLN A 152 -10.37 14.67 15.10
CA GLN A 152 -11.62 14.61 15.87
C GLN A 152 -12.13 13.17 16.02
N ARG A 153 -12.08 12.38 14.94
CA ARG A 153 -12.44 10.95 14.97
C ARG A 153 -11.57 10.17 15.95
N GLN A 154 -10.26 10.41 15.96
CA GLN A 154 -9.33 9.72 16.87
C GLN A 154 -9.61 10.06 18.34
N LEU A 155 -9.91 11.32 18.65
CA LEU A 155 -10.29 11.74 20.00
C LEU A 155 -11.57 11.03 20.46
N LEU A 156 -12.61 11.03 19.63
CA LEU A 156 -13.88 10.35 19.93
C LEU A 156 -13.71 8.85 20.18
N LEU A 157 -12.86 8.18 19.39
CA LEU A 157 -12.57 6.76 19.59
C LEU A 157 -11.83 6.49 20.91
N ARG A 158 -10.87 7.34 21.27
CA ARG A 158 -10.16 7.25 22.56
C ARG A 158 -11.09 7.44 23.74
N GLU A 159 -11.95 8.45 23.70
CA GLU A 159 -12.94 8.69 24.76
C GLU A 159 -13.91 7.50 24.92
N LYS A 160 -14.35 6.90 23.81
CA LYS A 160 -15.18 5.69 23.84
C LYS A 160 -14.44 4.50 24.45
N SER A 161 -13.18 4.27 24.09
CA SER A 161 -12.35 3.20 24.66
C SER A 161 -12.19 3.36 26.17
N ALA A 162 -11.85 4.57 26.63
CA ALA A 162 -11.68 4.84 28.06
C ALA A 162 -12.96 4.58 28.85
N ARG A 163 -14.14 5.00 28.34
CA ARG A 163 -15.42 4.71 28.99
C ARG A 163 -15.78 3.23 29.00
N GLN A 164 -15.41 2.49 27.95
CA GLN A 164 -15.63 1.05 27.87
C GLN A 164 -14.74 0.31 28.88
N GLU A 165 -13.46 0.69 28.98
CA GLU A 165 -12.52 0.16 29.98
C GLU A 165 -13.01 0.44 31.41
N ASP A 166 -13.51 1.65 31.68
CA ASP A 166 -14.11 1.98 32.98
C ASP A 166 -15.35 1.12 33.26
N ALA A 167 -16.20 0.87 32.26
CA ALA A 167 -17.40 0.05 32.40
C ALA A 167 -17.08 -1.44 32.61
N ASP A 168 -16.01 -1.96 32.00
CA ASP A 168 -15.57 -3.35 32.13
C ASP A 168 -14.75 -3.61 33.43
N MET A 169 -14.41 -2.55 34.18
CA MET A 169 -13.67 -2.61 35.45
C MET A 169 -14.59 -2.81 36.68
N PHE A 170 -15.91 -2.61 36.54
CA PHE A 170 -16.92 -2.73 37.61
C PHE A 170 -17.91 -3.86 37.36
#